data_AF-A0A2A5JKG6-F1
#
_entry.id   AF-A0A2A5JKG6-F1
#
_cell.length_a   1.000
_cell.length_b   1.000
_cell.length_c   1.000
_cell.angle_alpha   90.00
_cell.angle_beta   90.00
_cell.angle_gamma   90.00
#
_symmetry.space_group_name_H-M   'P 1'
#
loop_
_entity.id
_entity.type
_entity.pdbx_description
1 polymer ?
#
loop_
_entity_poly.entity_id
_entity_poly.type
_entity_poly.pdbx_seq_one_letter_code
_entity_poly.pdbx_strand_id
1 'polypeptide(L)'
;MKVLVCGTNYGATYIRALQFQNTGLMLSGILSTGSLRSTHYAQSFAVPHYTDVEQITDQQVDIACVAIAGDAGIEIATALLKKHIHVICEHPIGQASMTEVLTVAKANGVRFWVNAHFGDLYPIRFFYDSYFSAASQGQCMHLDLAVNLRTLYSGLDLICRLFADDVDVTIATQPQATPGAFASILLQRGSMSISLLCQNFASEFDDGSATFINHRVSAIFNHGTLLLSDTYGPLTWLPSPITMSSKEWRSHYLLEQHAFTVNEIMTLRDKANLAVLEQLKAVIYGNGECPHFQKPNYLMALAKLWENVYLVLNGSNAN
;
A
#
# COMPACT_ATOMS: atom_id res chain seq x y z
N MET A 1 -6.24 -22.77 1.10
CA MET A 1 -7.31 -21.81 0.78
C MET A 1 -7.30 -21.53 -0.71
N LYS A 2 -8.48 -21.51 -1.31
CA LYS A 2 -8.80 -21.24 -2.71
C LYS A 2 -8.93 -19.73 -2.91
N VAL A 3 -8.13 -19.18 -3.81
CA VAL A 3 -8.01 -17.75 -4.06
C VAL A 3 -8.56 -17.41 -5.43
N LEU A 4 -9.56 -16.53 -5.46
CA LEU A 4 -10.08 -15.91 -6.68
C LEU A 4 -9.31 -14.62 -6.96
N VAL A 5 -8.94 -14.37 -8.22
CA VAL A 5 -8.40 -13.07 -8.63
C VAL A 5 -9.41 -12.35 -9.52
N CYS A 6 -9.81 -11.15 -9.14
CA CYS A 6 -10.72 -10.30 -9.90
C CYS A 6 -9.92 -9.21 -10.63
N GLY A 7 -10.03 -9.19 -11.97
CA GLY A 7 -9.26 -8.33 -12.84
C GLY A 7 -7.90 -8.92 -13.22
N THR A 8 -7.48 -8.74 -14.47
CA THR A 8 -6.23 -9.34 -14.99
C THR A 8 -5.18 -8.33 -15.42
N ASN A 9 -5.40 -7.03 -15.18
CA ASN A 9 -4.38 -6.00 -15.34
C ASN A 9 -3.39 -6.08 -14.18
N TYR A 10 -3.65 -5.37 -13.09
CA TYR A 10 -2.83 -5.48 -11.89
C TYR A 10 -2.91 -6.88 -11.26
N GLY A 11 -4.07 -7.55 -11.36
CA GLY A 11 -4.29 -8.91 -10.87
C GLY A 11 -3.36 -9.97 -11.47
N ALA A 12 -2.71 -9.70 -12.61
CA ALA A 12 -1.66 -10.57 -13.13
C ALA A 12 -0.51 -10.78 -12.13
N THR A 13 -0.23 -9.79 -11.27
CA THR A 13 0.78 -9.91 -10.20
C THR A 13 0.36 -10.93 -9.13
N TYR A 14 -0.92 -10.94 -8.74
CA TYR A 14 -1.45 -11.96 -7.83
C TYR A 14 -1.46 -13.36 -8.47
N ILE A 15 -1.89 -13.46 -9.73
CA ILE A 15 -1.90 -14.73 -10.47
C ILE A 15 -0.49 -15.32 -10.54
N ARG A 16 0.51 -14.50 -10.89
CA ARG A 16 1.92 -14.91 -10.93
C ARG A 16 2.42 -15.31 -9.54
N ALA A 17 2.09 -14.55 -8.50
CA ALA A 17 2.52 -14.87 -7.15
C ALA A 17 1.93 -16.20 -6.66
N LEU A 18 0.66 -16.48 -6.96
CA LEU A 18 -0.03 -17.73 -6.63
C LEU A 18 0.47 -18.94 -7.44
N GLN A 19 1.21 -18.74 -8.53
CA GLN A 19 1.78 -19.82 -9.35
C GLN A 19 2.87 -20.60 -8.60
N PHE A 20 3.55 -19.96 -7.65
CA PHE A 20 4.77 -20.48 -7.07
C PHE A 20 4.71 -20.40 -5.55
N GLN A 21 4.16 -21.43 -4.86
CA GLN A 21 4.62 -21.83 -3.51
C GLN A 21 3.84 -22.98 -2.82
N ASN A 22 4.54 -23.65 -1.89
CA ASN A 22 4.01 -24.55 -0.85
C ASN A 22 3.33 -23.77 0.30
N THR A 23 2.55 -22.75 -0.01
CA THR A 23 1.84 -21.92 0.98
C THR A 23 0.50 -22.53 1.39
N GLY A 24 -0.03 -23.48 0.62
CA GLY A 24 -1.41 -23.94 0.78
C GLY A 24 -2.44 -22.90 0.31
N LEU A 25 -2.00 -21.86 -0.40
CA LEU A 25 -2.84 -20.97 -1.20
C LEU A 25 -2.83 -21.46 -2.64
N MET A 26 -3.99 -21.50 -3.29
CA MET A 26 -4.10 -21.92 -4.69
C MET A 26 -5.01 -20.98 -5.45
N LEU A 27 -4.63 -20.60 -6.66
CA LEU A 27 -5.52 -19.92 -7.59
C LEU A 27 -6.69 -20.86 -7.93
N SER A 28 -7.92 -20.47 -7.62
CA SER A 28 -9.13 -21.28 -7.86
C SER A 28 -10.02 -20.74 -8.98
N GLY A 29 -9.76 -19.53 -9.46
CA GLY A 29 -10.50 -18.93 -10.56
C GLY A 29 -10.06 -17.51 -10.85
N ILE A 30 -10.55 -16.98 -11.97
CA ILE A 30 -10.37 -15.59 -12.38
C ILE A 30 -11.74 -14.98 -12.67
N LEU A 31 -12.04 -13.82 -12.11
CA LEU A 31 -13.23 -13.02 -12.43
C LEU A 31 -12.81 -11.81 -13.29
N SER A 32 -13.41 -11.62 -14.46
CA SER A 32 -13.14 -10.45 -15.32
C SER A 32 -14.27 -10.17 -16.31
N THR A 33 -14.11 -9.16 -17.17
CA THR A 33 -15.07 -8.82 -18.23
C THR A 33 -15.05 -9.75 -19.46
N GLY A 34 -14.25 -10.82 -19.47
CA GLY A 34 -14.24 -11.75 -20.61
C GLY A 34 -13.25 -11.43 -21.74
N SER A 35 -12.30 -10.52 -21.53
CA SER A 35 -11.28 -10.18 -22.56
C SER A 35 -10.40 -11.37 -22.97
N LEU A 36 -9.83 -11.34 -24.18
CA LEU A 36 -8.86 -12.34 -24.66
C LEU A 36 -7.71 -12.55 -23.66
N ARG A 37 -7.20 -11.47 -23.06
CA ARG A 37 -6.16 -11.53 -22.03
C ARG A 37 -6.60 -12.38 -20.83
N SER A 38 -7.78 -12.11 -20.29
CA SER A 38 -8.27 -12.83 -19.11
C SER A 38 -8.60 -14.29 -19.40
N THR A 39 -9.18 -14.58 -20.57
CA THR A 39 -9.45 -15.96 -21.00
C THR A 39 -8.14 -16.74 -21.15
N HIS A 40 -7.11 -16.12 -21.72
CA HIS A 40 -5.79 -16.73 -21.85
C HIS A 40 -5.13 -17.02 -20.50
N TYR A 41 -5.25 -16.11 -19.52
CA TYR A 41 -4.78 -16.39 -18.16
C TYR A 41 -5.51 -17.61 -17.57
N ALA A 42 -6.83 -17.65 -17.61
CA ALA A 42 -7.60 -18.76 -17.04
C ALA A 42 -7.23 -20.10 -17.69
N GLN A 43 -7.06 -20.13 -19.02
CA GLN A 43 -6.60 -21.31 -19.76
C GLN A 43 -5.18 -21.73 -19.38
N SER A 44 -4.25 -20.79 -19.31
CA SER A 44 -2.83 -21.06 -19.02
C SER A 44 -2.63 -21.63 -17.61
N PHE A 45 -3.47 -21.20 -16.66
CA PHE A 45 -3.46 -21.68 -15.28
C PHE A 45 -4.45 -22.83 -15.03
N ALA A 46 -5.19 -23.27 -16.06
CA ALA A 46 -6.21 -24.31 -15.99
C ALA A 46 -7.23 -24.10 -14.84
N VAL A 47 -7.67 -22.85 -14.66
CA VAL A 47 -8.67 -22.46 -13.65
C VAL A 47 -9.95 -21.95 -14.31
N PRO A 48 -11.11 -22.06 -13.63
CA PRO A 48 -12.36 -21.45 -14.07
C PRO A 48 -12.23 -19.95 -14.38
N HIS A 49 -12.89 -19.52 -15.45
CA HIS A 49 -13.08 -18.11 -15.78
C HIS A 49 -14.53 -17.73 -15.53
N TYR A 50 -14.73 -16.79 -14.61
CA TYR A 50 -16.02 -16.20 -14.30
C TYR A 50 -16.14 -14.83 -14.95
N THR A 51 -17.32 -14.52 -15.46
CA THR A 51 -17.64 -13.19 -16.00
C THR A 51 -18.65 -12.44 -15.14
N ASP A 52 -19.17 -13.11 -14.12
CA ASP A 52 -20.16 -12.56 -13.19
C ASP A 52 -19.89 -13.13 -11.79
N VAL A 53 -20.04 -12.28 -10.76
CA VAL A 53 -19.87 -12.68 -9.37
C VAL A 53 -20.89 -13.73 -8.92
N GLU A 54 -22.08 -13.76 -9.55
CA GLU A 54 -23.13 -14.72 -9.23
C GLU A 54 -22.79 -16.16 -9.62
N GLN A 55 -21.79 -16.36 -10.49
CA GLN A 55 -21.28 -17.68 -10.86
C GLN A 55 -20.41 -18.32 -9.77
N ILE A 56 -20.05 -17.55 -8.74
CA ILE A 56 -19.13 -17.93 -7.69
C ILE A 56 -19.90 -18.29 -6.42
N THR A 57 -19.51 -19.40 -5.79
CA THR A 57 -19.99 -19.82 -4.46
C THR A 57 -18.85 -19.82 -3.42
N ASP A 58 -19.21 -19.72 -2.15
CA ASP A 58 -18.29 -19.81 -1.00
C ASP A 58 -17.58 -21.17 -0.91
N GLN A 59 -18.20 -22.22 -1.43
CA GLN A 59 -17.58 -23.54 -1.54
C GLN A 59 -16.44 -23.58 -2.56
N GLN A 60 -16.33 -22.61 -3.48
CA GLN A 60 -15.30 -22.56 -4.52
C GLN A 60 -14.15 -21.62 -4.15
N VAL A 61 -14.39 -20.63 -3.31
CA VAL A 61 -13.46 -19.53 -3.05
C VAL A 61 -13.47 -19.19 -1.57
N ASP A 62 -12.28 -19.17 -0.95
CA ASP A 62 -12.15 -18.75 0.44
C ASP A 62 -11.72 -17.27 0.54
N ILE A 63 -10.84 -16.82 -0.37
CA ILE A 63 -10.32 -15.44 -0.44
C ILE A 63 -10.45 -14.92 -1.87
N ALA A 64 -10.81 -13.65 -2.04
CA ALA A 64 -10.75 -12.95 -3.32
C ALA A 64 -9.81 -11.75 -3.28
N CYS A 65 -8.89 -11.67 -4.24
CA CYS A 65 -8.09 -10.48 -4.52
C CYS A 65 -8.80 -9.63 -5.57
N VAL A 66 -9.30 -8.46 -5.19
CA VAL A 66 -9.98 -7.52 -6.09
C VAL A 66 -8.99 -6.48 -6.58
N ALA A 67 -8.47 -6.68 -7.79
CA ALA A 67 -7.50 -5.82 -8.45
C ALA A 67 -8.14 -5.01 -9.59
N ILE A 68 -9.27 -4.38 -9.28
CA ILE A 68 -10.09 -3.56 -10.17
C ILE A 68 -10.27 -2.20 -9.49
N ALA A 69 -9.98 -1.12 -10.20
CA ALA A 69 -10.06 0.24 -9.66
C ALA A 69 -11.49 0.79 -9.67
N GLY A 70 -11.75 1.75 -8.78
CA GLY A 70 -13.00 2.52 -8.74
C GLY A 70 -14.21 1.70 -8.28
N ASP A 71 -15.40 2.25 -8.55
CA ASP A 71 -16.67 1.73 -8.02
C ASP A 71 -16.94 0.28 -8.43
N ALA A 72 -16.56 -0.11 -9.64
CA ALA A 72 -16.71 -1.50 -10.12
C ALA A 72 -15.94 -2.50 -9.23
N GLY A 73 -14.76 -2.13 -8.74
CA GLY A 73 -14.00 -2.97 -7.80
C GLY A 73 -14.72 -3.09 -6.45
N ILE A 74 -15.30 -1.99 -5.96
CA ILE A 74 -16.04 -1.95 -4.70
C ILE A 74 -17.34 -2.76 -4.79
N GLU A 75 -18.08 -2.67 -5.89
CA GLU A 75 -19.28 -3.47 -6.13
C GLU A 75 -18.97 -4.98 -6.10
N ILE A 76 -17.89 -5.39 -6.79
CA ILE A 76 -17.43 -6.78 -6.79
C ILE A 76 -17.00 -7.22 -5.38
N ALA A 77 -16.23 -6.40 -4.68
CA ALA A 77 -15.81 -6.68 -3.30
C ALA A 77 -17.03 -6.85 -2.38
N THR A 78 -17.99 -5.93 -2.42
CA THR A 78 -19.23 -5.98 -1.64
C THR A 78 -20.04 -7.25 -1.95
N ALA A 79 -20.17 -7.62 -3.23
CA ALA A 79 -20.90 -8.82 -3.63
C ALA A 79 -20.22 -10.12 -3.11
N LEU A 80 -18.89 -10.20 -3.18
CA LEU A 80 -18.13 -11.33 -2.65
C LEU A 80 -18.23 -11.44 -1.13
N LEU A 81 -18.15 -10.30 -0.41
CA LEU A 81 -18.32 -10.28 1.04
C LEU A 81 -19.71 -10.79 1.47
N LYS A 82 -20.77 -10.44 0.72
CA LYS A 82 -22.15 -10.95 0.93
C LYS A 82 -22.27 -12.45 0.69
N LYS A 83 -21.36 -13.03 -0.10
CA LYS A 83 -21.24 -14.47 -0.32
C LYS A 83 -20.30 -15.13 0.70
N HIS A 84 -20.00 -14.49 1.84
CA HIS A 84 -19.10 -15.00 2.87
C HIS A 84 -17.66 -15.30 2.39
N ILE A 85 -17.19 -14.58 1.38
CA ILE A 85 -15.80 -14.67 0.89
C ILE A 85 -14.97 -13.55 1.52
N HIS A 86 -13.78 -13.87 2.03
CA HIS A 86 -12.84 -12.85 2.52
C HIS A 86 -12.25 -12.07 1.34
N VAL A 87 -12.08 -10.75 1.47
CA VAL A 87 -11.60 -9.90 0.37
C VAL A 87 -10.33 -9.16 0.75
N ILE A 88 -9.36 -9.19 -0.15
CA ILE A 88 -8.25 -8.23 -0.23
C ILE A 88 -8.53 -7.35 -1.44
N CYS A 89 -8.65 -6.04 -1.23
CA CYS A 89 -8.88 -5.09 -2.31
C CYS A 89 -7.67 -4.19 -2.50
N GLU A 90 -7.35 -3.89 -3.75
CA GLU A 90 -6.26 -2.99 -4.07
C GLU A 90 -6.61 -1.55 -3.75
N HIS A 91 -5.64 -0.82 -3.24
CA HIS A 91 -5.74 0.63 -3.05
C HIS A 91 -5.83 1.38 -4.40
N PRO A 92 -6.26 2.65 -4.40
CA PRO A 92 -6.85 3.39 -3.28
C PRO A 92 -8.33 3.07 -3.07
N ILE A 93 -8.82 3.32 -1.85
CA ILE A 93 -10.24 3.21 -1.50
C ILE A 93 -10.64 4.46 -0.75
N GLY A 94 -11.67 5.15 -1.23
CA GLY A 94 -12.23 6.37 -0.62
C GLY A 94 -13.02 6.08 0.65
N GLN A 95 -13.32 7.12 1.42
CA GLN A 95 -13.90 6.97 2.77
C GLN A 95 -15.30 6.34 2.73
N ALA A 96 -16.14 6.77 1.77
CA ALA A 96 -17.50 6.24 1.63
C ALA A 96 -17.49 4.75 1.29
N SER A 97 -16.73 4.35 0.26
CA SER A 97 -16.57 2.96 -0.15
C SER A 97 -15.98 2.10 0.97
N MET A 98 -14.98 2.62 1.72
CA MET A 98 -14.40 1.93 2.88
C MET A 98 -15.45 1.64 3.96
N THR A 99 -16.36 2.60 4.19
CA THR A 99 -17.44 2.44 5.19
C THR A 99 -18.40 1.33 4.78
N GLU A 100 -18.77 1.30 3.49
CA GLU A 100 -19.65 0.27 2.94
C GLU A 100 -19.05 -1.14 3.09
N VAL A 101 -17.85 -1.36 2.55
CA VAL A 101 -17.23 -2.69 2.53
C VAL A 101 -16.93 -3.21 3.93
N LEU A 102 -16.49 -2.36 4.87
CA LEU A 102 -16.27 -2.75 6.26
C LEU A 102 -17.58 -3.11 6.97
N THR A 103 -18.66 -2.40 6.67
CA THR A 103 -20.00 -2.68 7.22
C THR A 103 -20.49 -4.05 6.72
N VAL A 104 -20.38 -4.30 5.42
CA VAL A 104 -20.77 -5.57 4.80
C VAL A 104 -19.90 -6.73 5.31
N ALA A 105 -18.58 -6.53 5.43
CA ALA A 105 -17.68 -7.55 5.94
C ALA A 105 -18.03 -7.94 7.39
N LYS A 106 -18.28 -6.94 8.25
CA LYS A 106 -18.71 -7.17 9.63
C LYS A 106 -20.04 -7.91 9.71
N ALA A 107 -21.03 -7.52 8.91
CA ALA A 107 -22.35 -8.16 8.89
C ALA A 107 -22.31 -9.63 8.49
N ASN A 108 -21.37 -10.01 7.62
CA ASN A 108 -21.23 -11.37 7.09
C ASN A 108 -20.15 -12.21 7.78
N GLY A 109 -19.52 -11.69 8.85
CA GLY A 109 -18.50 -12.42 9.62
C GLY A 109 -17.19 -12.66 8.86
N VAL A 110 -16.92 -11.91 7.79
CA VAL A 110 -15.72 -12.05 6.95
C VAL A 110 -14.74 -10.89 7.16
N ARG A 111 -13.60 -10.97 6.47
CA ARG A 111 -12.54 -9.95 6.54
C ARG A 111 -12.50 -9.19 5.24
N PHE A 112 -12.34 -7.88 5.35
CA PHE A 112 -12.02 -6.99 4.24
C PHE A 112 -10.70 -6.30 4.57
N TRP A 113 -9.69 -6.52 3.75
CA TRP A 113 -8.35 -5.93 3.87
C TRP A 113 -8.02 -5.10 2.63
N VAL A 114 -7.13 -4.12 2.80
CA VAL A 114 -6.62 -3.30 1.70
C VAL A 114 -5.17 -3.64 1.46
N ASN A 115 -4.82 -3.97 0.22
CA ASN A 115 -3.42 -4.09 -0.16
C ASN A 115 -2.89 -2.74 -0.67
N ALA A 116 -2.19 -2.02 0.20
CA ALA A 116 -1.38 -0.85 -0.17
C ALA A 116 -0.08 -1.25 -0.92
N HIS A 117 0.22 -2.54 -1.01
CA HIS A 117 1.31 -3.20 -1.74
C HIS A 117 2.74 -2.90 -1.26
N PHE A 118 3.09 -1.64 -1.07
CA PHE A 118 4.48 -1.22 -0.90
C PHE A 118 4.99 -1.37 0.54
N GLY A 119 4.11 -1.30 1.54
CA GLY A 119 4.43 -1.46 2.97
C GLY A 119 5.16 -2.77 3.32
N ASP A 120 4.95 -3.81 2.51
CA ASP A 120 5.44 -5.16 2.78
C ASP A 120 6.69 -5.53 1.94
N LEU A 121 7.19 -4.61 1.11
CA LEU A 121 8.42 -4.78 0.36
C LEU A 121 9.63 -4.79 1.30
N TYR A 122 10.65 -5.59 0.97
CA TYR A 122 11.86 -5.72 1.78
C TYR A 122 12.52 -4.36 2.14
N PRO A 123 12.79 -3.43 1.19
CA PRO A 123 13.43 -2.15 1.52
C PRO A 123 12.61 -1.28 2.47
N ILE A 124 11.28 -1.37 2.38
CA ILE A 124 10.36 -0.65 3.27
C ILE A 124 10.32 -1.27 4.66
N ARG A 125 10.27 -2.60 4.75
CA ARG A 125 10.36 -3.31 6.05
C ARG A 125 11.68 -2.99 6.75
N PHE A 126 12.77 -2.95 5.98
CA PHE A 126 14.07 -2.56 6.50
C PHE A 126 14.13 -1.08 6.94
N PHE A 127 13.40 -0.18 6.25
CA PHE A 127 13.18 1.18 6.73
C PHE A 127 12.43 1.20 8.07
N TYR A 128 11.38 0.39 8.25
CA TYR A 128 10.66 0.31 9.53
C TYR A 128 11.56 -0.17 10.67
N ASP A 129 12.30 -1.27 10.46
CA ASP A 129 13.21 -1.80 11.46
C ASP A 129 14.28 -0.75 11.85
N SER A 130 14.82 -0.04 10.85
CA SER A 130 15.79 1.04 11.06
C SER A 130 15.17 2.25 11.78
N TYR A 131 13.93 2.61 11.43
CA TYR A 131 13.19 3.70 12.07
C TYR A 131 12.98 3.41 13.56
N PHE A 132 12.46 2.23 13.89
CA PHE A 132 12.19 1.86 15.29
C PHE A 132 13.49 1.70 16.09
N SER A 133 14.56 1.22 15.46
CA SER A 133 15.90 1.23 16.07
C SER A 133 16.39 2.64 16.41
N ALA A 134 16.26 3.59 15.48
CA ALA A 134 16.61 5.00 15.72
C ALA A 134 15.70 5.67 16.76
N ALA A 135 14.40 5.38 16.72
CA ALA A 135 13.40 5.90 17.67
C ALA A 135 13.64 5.44 19.11
N SER A 136 14.24 4.25 19.29
CA SER A 136 14.63 3.77 20.62
C SER A 136 15.79 4.57 21.25
N GLN A 137 16.54 5.32 20.45
CA GLN A 137 17.72 6.09 20.87
C GLN A 137 17.45 7.60 20.95
N GLY A 138 16.32 8.07 20.40
CA GLY A 138 15.92 9.46 20.49
C GLY A 138 14.65 9.76 19.70
N GLN A 139 14.12 10.96 19.92
CA GLN A 139 12.83 11.36 19.36
C GLN A 139 12.93 11.65 17.85
N CYS A 140 11.99 11.09 17.08
CA CYS A 140 11.70 11.56 15.72
C CYS A 140 11.02 12.92 15.79
N MET A 141 11.65 13.94 15.22
CA MET A 141 11.19 15.33 15.26
C MET A 141 10.34 15.69 14.04
N HIS A 142 10.64 15.11 12.87
CA HIS A 142 9.98 15.42 11.60
C HIS A 142 10.02 14.22 10.65
N LEU A 143 9.00 14.10 9.80
CA LEU A 143 8.99 13.19 8.67
C LEU A 143 8.84 13.97 7.36
N ASP A 144 9.62 13.64 6.34
CA ASP A 144 9.37 14.11 4.97
C ASP A 144 8.95 12.92 4.11
N LEU A 145 7.86 13.10 3.37
CA LEU A 145 7.35 12.14 2.39
C LEU A 145 7.30 12.82 1.02
N ALA A 146 7.91 12.20 0.01
CA ALA A 146 7.74 12.60 -1.38
C ALA A 146 7.14 11.45 -2.21
N VAL A 147 6.08 11.77 -2.95
CA VAL A 147 5.27 10.83 -3.72
C VAL A 147 4.78 11.43 -5.04
N ASN A 148 4.12 10.63 -5.87
CA ASN A 148 3.26 11.08 -6.96
C ASN A 148 1.79 10.72 -6.68
N LEU A 149 0.86 11.17 -7.52
CA LEU A 149 -0.57 10.90 -7.35
C LEU A 149 -0.92 9.40 -7.25
N ARG A 150 -0.19 8.53 -7.95
CA ARG A 150 -0.40 7.07 -7.91
C ARG A 150 0.11 6.43 -6.64
N THR A 151 1.23 6.93 -6.11
CA THR A 151 1.86 6.42 -4.87
C THR A 151 1.41 7.17 -3.63
N LEU A 152 0.46 8.11 -3.75
CA LEU A 152 -0.01 8.92 -2.63
C LEU A 152 -0.64 8.07 -1.52
N TYR A 153 -1.55 7.17 -1.87
CA TYR A 153 -2.22 6.31 -0.88
C TYR A 153 -1.20 5.43 -0.16
N SER A 154 -0.34 4.74 -0.92
CA SER A 154 0.68 3.87 -0.35
C SER A 154 1.73 4.64 0.43
N GLY A 155 2.14 5.84 0.01
CA GLY A 155 3.05 6.68 0.77
C GLY A 155 2.46 7.19 2.08
N LEU A 156 1.18 7.56 2.10
CA LEU A 156 0.49 7.89 3.35
C LEU A 156 0.39 6.66 4.26
N ASP A 157 0.07 5.48 3.72
CA ASP A 157 0.12 4.21 4.46
C ASP A 157 1.52 3.98 5.05
N LEU A 158 2.58 4.20 4.27
CA LEU A 158 3.96 4.02 4.72
C LEU A 158 4.26 4.80 6.01
N ILE A 159 3.85 6.07 6.04
CA ILE A 159 4.01 6.96 7.19
C ILE A 159 3.08 6.54 8.34
N CYS A 160 1.83 6.23 8.05
CA CYS A 160 0.83 5.91 9.06
C CYS A 160 1.14 4.61 9.81
N ARG A 161 1.79 3.62 9.17
CA ARG A 161 2.27 2.40 9.82
C ARG A 161 3.34 2.63 10.89
N LEU A 162 3.98 3.81 10.92
CA LEU A 162 4.90 4.18 12.00
C LEU A 162 4.17 4.48 13.32
N PHE A 163 2.85 4.70 13.27
CA PHE A 163 2.02 5.05 14.42
C PHE A 163 1.20 3.82 14.85
N ALA A 164 1.65 3.15 15.92
CA ALA A 164 1.05 1.89 16.38
C ALA A 164 -0.42 2.01 16.86
N ASP A 165 -0.86 3.20 17.28
CA ASP A 165 -2.07 3.37 18.09
C ASP A 165 -3.26 3.99 17.33
N ASP A 166 -3.03 4.98 16.46
CA ASP A 166 -4.06 5.64 15.66
C ASP A 166 -3.48 6.50 14.52
N VAL A 167 -4.18 6.55 13.39
CA VAL A 167 -3.88 7.42 12.25
C VAL A 167 -4.53 8.78 12.48
N ASP A 168 -3.97 9.53 13.43
CA ASP A 168 -4.39 10.91 13.73
C ASP A 168 -3.49 11.93 13.02
N VAL A 169 -3.43 11.81 11.70
CA VAL A 169 -2.71 12.74 10.83
C VAL A 169 -3.74 13.67 10.19
N THR A 170 -3.48 14.97 10.27
CA THR A 170 -4.36 16.00 9.71
C THR A 170 -3.58 16.97 8.84
N ILE A 171 -4.28 17.72 7.98
CA ILE A 171 -3.67 18.76 7.15
C ILE A 171 -3.52 20.03 8.00
N ALA A 172 -2.29 20.44 8.28
CA ALA A 172 -1.99 21.65 9.04
C ALA A 172 -1.87 22.88 8.15
N THR A 173 -1.32 22.72 6.94
CA THR A 173 -1.22 23.81 5.96
C THR A 173 -1.42 23.27 4.56
N GLN A 174 -2.32 23.92 3.83
CA GLN A 174 -2.61 23.64 2.43
C GLN A 174 -1.67 24.45 1.52
N PRO A 175 -1.33 23.94 0.33
CA PRO A 175 -0.59 24.71 -0.65
C PRO A 175 -1.42 25.93 -1.03
N GLN A 176 -0.76 27.05 -1.30
CA GLN A 176 -1.43 28.11 -2.06
C GLN A 176 -1.78 27.54 -3.44
N ALA A 177 -2.91 27.97 -4.00
CA ALA A 177 -3.34 27.60 -5.35
C ALA A 177 -2.40 28.22 -6.39
N THR A 178 -1.21 27.68 -6.50
CA THR A 178 -0.20 28.02 -7.49
C THR A 178 -0.06 26.85 -8.44
N PRO A 179 -0.30 27.05 -9.76
CA PRO A 179 -0.05 26.03 -10.76
C PRO A 179 1.40 25.56 -10.68
N GLY A 180 1.61 24.26 -10.45
CA GLY A 180 2.93 23.70 -10.28
C GLY A 180 2.95 22.19 -10.45
N ALA A 181 4.01 21.69 -11.08
CA ALA A 181 4.25 20.26 -11.26
C ALA A 181 4.41 19.51 -9.93
N PHE A 182 4.72 20.24 -8.85
CA PHE A 182 4.86 19.72 -7.50
C PHE A 182 4.06 20.58 -6.52
N ALA A 183 3.33 19.92 -5.62
CA ALA A 183 2.56 20.54 -4.55
C ALA A 183 3.11 20.12 -3.19
N SER A 184 3.23 21.06 -2.27
CA SER A 184 3.69 20.81 -0.90
C SER A 184 2.55 20.98 0.10
N ILE A 185 2.38 20.01 0.99
CA ILE A 185 1.36 20.00 2.03
C ILE A 185 2.06 19.78 3.37
N LEU A 186 1.72 20.57 4.38
CA LEU A 186 2.14 20.29 5.75
C LEU A 186 1.05 19.48 6.44
N LEU A 187 1.39 18.25 6.82
CA LEU A 187 0.58 17.39 7.67
C LEU A 187 1.09 17.47 9.11
N GLN A 188 0.23 17.12 10.06
CA GLN A 188 0.55 17.15 11.49
C GLN A 188 -0.08 15.98 12.22
N ARG A 189 0.69 15.41 13.16
CA ARG A 189 0.24 14.43 14.15
C ARG A 189 0.73 14.84 15.53
N GLY A 190 -0.19 15.26 16.40
CA GLY A 190 0.19 15.86 17.69
C GLY A 190 1.16 17.03 17.49
N SER A 191 2.35 16.95 18.10
CA SER A 191 3.41 17.96 17.93
C SER A 191 4.37 17.67 16.76
N MET A 192 4.25 16.52 16.09
CA MET A 192 5.14 16.13 15.00
C MET A 192 4.59 16.66 13.68
N SER A 193 5.43 17.38 12.94
CA SER A 193 5.15 17.82 11.58
C SER A 193 5.58 16.76 10.57
N ILE A 194 4.85 16.71 9.45
CA ILE A 194 5.12 15.80 8.35
C ILE A 194 5.03 16.61 7.05
N SER A 195 6.13 16.80 6.33
CA SER A 195 6.12 17.47 5.03
C SER A 195 5.77 16.47 3.94
N LEU A 196 4.77 16.81 3.11
CA LEU A 196 4.39 16.00 1.95
C LEU A 196 4.69 16.79 0.67
N LEU A 197 5.57 16.27 -0.17
CA LEU A 197 5.79 16.73 -1.54
C LEU A 197 5.12 15.77 -2.52
N CYS A 198 4.13 16.22 -3.26
CA CYS A 198 3.47 15.42 -4.30
C CYS A 198 3.83 15.95 -5.68
N GLN A 199 4.34 15.09 -6.55
CA GLN A 199 4.31 15.30 -7.98
C GLN A 199 2.83 15.27 -8.43
N ASN A 200 2.30 16.42 -8.84
CA ASN A 200 0.86 16.65 -9.05
C ASN A 200 0.47 16.68 -10.53
N PHE A 201 1.03 15.75 -11.31
CA PHE A 201 0.66 15.48 -12.70
C PHE A 201 0.88 14.01 -13.02
N ALA A 202 0.15 13.52 -14.02
CA ALA A 202 0.27 12.16 -14.55
C ALA A 202 0.51 12.19 -16.06
N SER A 203 1.05 11.12 -16.60
CA SER A 203 1.08 10.88 -18.04
C SER A 203 -0.35 10.68 -18.56
N GLU A 204 -0.56 10.99 -19.85
CA GLU A 204 -1.84 10.72 -20.54
C GLU A 204 -2.18 9.22 -20.51
N PHE A 205 -1.15 8.37 -20.62
CA PHE A 205 -1.28 6.92 -20.54
C PHE A 205 -0.83 6.40 -19.18
N ASP A 206 -1.46 5.32 -18.72
CA ASP A 206 -1.09 4.60 -17.50
C ASP A 206 0.12 3.67 -17.76
N ASP A 207 1.27 4.25 -18.09
CA ASP A 207 2.51 3.51 -18.42
C ASP A 207 3.69 3.85 -17.48
N GLY A 208 3.51 4.81 -16.57
CA GLY A 208 4.52 5.25 -15.62
C GLY A 208 5.63 6.13 -16.23
N SER A 209 5.52 6.52 -17.50
CA SER A 209 6.52 7.30 -18.24
C SER A 209 6.79 8.69 -17.64
N ALA A 210 5.82 9.27 -16.93
CA ALA A 210 5.93 10.57 -16.29
C ALA A 210 6.20 10.48 -14.77
N THR A 211 7.07 9.58 -14.33
CA THR A 211 7.34 9.37 -12.88
C THR A 211 8.72 9.87 -12.48
N PHE A 212 8.78 10.94 -11.68
CA PHE A 212 10.03 11.49 -11.13
C PHE A 212 10.25 11.11 -9.66
N ILE A 213 9.15 10.87 -8.93
CA ILE A 213 9.17 10.51 -7.50
C ILE A 213 8.22 9.33 -7.28
N ASN A 214 8.64 8.29 -6.57
CA ASN A 214 7.77 7.19 -6.12
C ASN A 214 7.50 7.25 -4.62
N HIS A 215 8.36 6.64 -3.80
CA HIS A 215 8.28 6.69 -2.33
C HIS A 215 9.64 7.10 -1.80
N ARG A 216 9.78 8.38 -1.44
CA ARG A 216 10.97 8.86 -0.74
C ARG A 216 10.57 9.30 0.65
N VAL A 217 11.23 8.76 1.67
CA VAL A 217 10.89 9.02 3.06
C VAL A 217 12.14 9.43 3.83
N SER A 218 12.07 10.53 4.56
CA SER A 218 13.08 10.97 5.52
C SER A 218 12.46 10.98 6.91
N ALA A 219 13.13 10.37 7.88
CA ALA A 219 12.80 10.50 9.30
C ALA A 219 13.94 11.21 10.03
N ILE A 220 13.67 12.41 10.53
CA ILE A 220 14.65 13.28 11.15
C ILE A 220 14.56 13.12 12.67
N PHE A 221 15.61 12.59 13.27
CA PHE A 221 15.80 12.45 14.71
C PHE A 221 16.75 13.52 15.23
N ASN A 222 16.75 13.76 16.54
CA ASN A 222 17.72 14.65 17.18
C ASN A 222 19.18 14.19 17.04
N HIS A 223 19.41 12.91 16.70
CA HIS A 223 20.72 12.28 16.58
C HIS A 223 21.11 11.90 15.14
N GLY A 224 20.26 12.15 14.15
CA GLY A 224 20.54 11.90 12.74
C GLY A 224 19.27 11.73 11.90
N THR A 225 19.43 11.46 10.61
CA THR A 225 18.33 11.31 9.65
C THR A 225 18.39 9.96 8.96
N LEU A 226 17.28 9.24 8.98
CA LEU A 226 17.09 8.02 8.19
C LEU A 226 16.42 8.38 6.86
N LEU A 227 17.04 8.05 5.73
CA LEU A 227 16.57 8.37 4.39
C LEU A 227 16.37 7.11 3.54
N LEU A 228 15.13 6.84 3.15
CA LEU A 228 14.79 5.97 2.04
C LEU A 228 14.67 6.81 0.77
N SER A 229 15.60 6.62 -0.17
CA SER A 229 15.72 7.47 -1.36
C SER A 229 14.67 7.21 -2.44
N ASP A 230 14.21 5.97 -2.57
CA ASP A 230 13.11 5.52 -3.45
C ASP A 230 12.48 4.25 -2.84
N THR A 231 11.36 3.79 -3.39
CA THR A 231 10.60 2.57 -3.06
C THR A 231 11.47 1.35 -2.82
N TYR A 232 12.53 1.19 -3.62
CA TYR A 232 13.43 0.03 -3.57
C TYR A 232 14.80 0.37 -2.93
N GLY A 233 14.89 1.50 -2.24
CA GLY A 233 16.12 2.01 -1.66
C GLY A 233 16.88 2.96 -2.58
N PRO A 234 18.17 3.25 -2.28
CA PRO A 234 18.89 2.78 -1.08
C PRO A 234 18.33 3.37 0.23
N LEU A 235 18.70 2.74 1.35
CA LEU A 235 18.44 3.25 2.70
C LEU A 235 19.75 3.77 3.31
N THR A 236 19.74 5.02 3.77
CA THR A 236 20.93 5.72 4.28
C THR A 236 20.66 6.31 5.66
N TRP A 237 21.62 6.19 6.58
CA TRP A 237 21.65 6.93 7.83
C TRP A 237 22.64 8.10 7.75
N LEU A 238 22.18 9.30 8.05
CA LEU A 238 22.94 10.54 8.06
C LEU A 238 23.10 11.01 9.52
N PRO A 239 24.22 10.73 10.18
CA PRO A 239 24.35 11.05 11.60
C PRO A 239 24.41 12.56 11.85
N SER A 240 23.96 12.99 13.04
CA SER A 240 24.11 14.38 13.48
C SER A 240 25.50 14.64 14.05
N PRO A 241 26.16 15.78 13.73
CA PRO A 241 27.45 16.16 14.33
C PRO A 241 27.40 16.30 15.85
N ILE A 242 26.20 16.49 16.41
CA ILE A 242 25.99 16.66 17.85
C ILE A 242 26.18 15.33 18.59
N THR A 243 25.96 14.18 17.93
CA THR A 243 25.92 12.86 18.56
C THR A 243 27.10 11.96 18.21
N MET A 244 28.02 12.42 17.36
CA MET A 244 29.23 11.70 17.00
C MET A 244 30.48 12.50 17.36
N SER A 245 31.48 11.84 17.95
CA SER A 245 32.76 12.48 18.20
C SER A 245 33.45 12.87 16.87
N SER A 246 34.26 13.93 16.88
CA SER A 246 34.99 14.37 15.68
C SER A 246 35.94 13.31 15.10
N LYS A 247 36.32 12.31 15.90
CA LYS A 247 37.17 11.18 15.48
C LYS A 247 36.39 10.06 14.79
N GLU A 248 35.11 9.91 15.12
CA GLU A 248 34.25 8.86 14.61
C GLU A 248 33.34 9.35 13.48
N TRP A 249 33.29 10.67 13.24
CA TRP A 249 32.46 11.32 12.24
C TRP A 249 32.46 10.58 10.89
N ARG A 250 31.25 10.38 10.36
CA ARG A 250 30.96 9.87 9.03
C ARG A 250 29.91 10.77 8.41
N SER A 251 30.01 11.06 7.12
CA SER A 251 28.97 11.84 6.43
C SER A 251 27.67 11.05 6.28
N HIS A 252 27.76 9.73 6.14
CA HIS A 252 26.63 8.82 6.01
C HIS A 252 27.03 7.36 6.27
N TYR A 253 26.03 6.51 6.47
CA TYR A 253 26.11 5.07 6.48
C TYR A 253 25.07 4.51 5.50
N LEU A 254 25.50 3.65 4.57
CA LEU A 254 24.58 2.91 3.72
C LEU A 254 24.08 1.70 4.49
N LEU A 255 22.79 1.69 4.80
CA LEU A 255 22.14 0.59 5.51
C LEU A 255 21.70 -0.49 4.51
N GLU A 256 21.17 -0.07 3.36
CA GLU A 256 20.83 -0.93 2.22
C GLU A 256 21.27 -0.24 0.92
N GLN A 257 22.00 -0.95 0.08
CA GLN A 257 22.64 -0.42 -1.13
C GLN A 257 22.41 -1.29 -2.37
N HIS A 258 21.67 -2.40 -2.26
CA HIS A 258 21.41 -3.30 -3.38
C HIS A 258 20.57 -2.59 -4.44
N ALA A 259 21.11 -2.51 -5.65
CA ALA A 259 20.42 -1.99 -6.82
C ALA A 259 19.60 -3.12 -7.46
N PHE A 260 18.32 -3.21 -7.12
CA PHE A 260 17.44 -4.25 -7.65
C PHE A 260 17.21 -4.12 -9.16
N THR A 261 17.38 -5.23 -9.87
CA THR A 261 16.96 -5.38 -11.26
C THR A 261 15.43 -5.42 -11.37
N VAL A 262 14.90 -5.19 -12.58
CA VAL A 262 13.45 -5.29 -12.85
C VAL A 262 12.89 -6.65 -12.44
N ASN A 263 13.63 -7.75 -12.67
CA ASN A 263 13.16 -9.09 -12.32
C ASN A 263 13.11 -9.30 -10.79
N GLU A 264 14.11 -8.80 -10.06
CA GLU A 264 14.11 -8.84 -8.59
C GLU A 264 12.99 -7.97 -8.02
N ILE A 265 12.73 -6.80 -8.60
CA ILE A 265 11.58 -5.95 -8.24
C ILE A 265 10.28 -6.74 -8.41
N MET A 266 10.07 -7.40 -9.54
CA MET A 266 8.86 -8.21 -9.76
C MET A 266 8.74 -9.34 -8.73
N THR A 267 9.86 -9.98 -8.39
CA THR A 267 9.91 -11.03 -7.36
C THR A 267 9.56 -10.48 -5.97
N LEU A 268 10.04 -9.29 -5.61
CA LEU A 268 9.68 -8.63 -4.34
C LEU A 268 8.19 -8.33 -4.27
N ARG A 269 7.61 -7.84 -5.38
CA ARG A 269 6.17 -7.55 -5.47
C ARG A 269 5.32 -8.81 -5.33
N ASP A 270 5.74 -9.92 -5.93
CA ASP A 270 5.07 -11.21 -5.79
C ASP A 270 5.12 -11.70 -4.33
N LYS A 271 6.29 -11.59 -3.69
CA LYS A 271 6.45 -11.93 -2.27
C LYS A 271 5.57 -11.08 -1.37
N ALA A 272 5.43 -9.77 -1.64
CA ALA A 272 4.55 -8.89 -0.88
C ALA A 272 3.08 -9.29 -1.01
N ASN A 273 2.61 -9.58 -2.24
CA ASN A 273 1.24 -10.05 -2.48
C ASN A 273 0.96 -11.40 -1.80
N LEU A 274 1.93 -12.32 -1.78
CA LEU A 274 1.79 -13.57 -1.03
C LEU A 274 1.80 -13.35 0.48
N ALA A 275 2.62 -12.43 0.99
CA ALA A 275 2.71 -12.16 2.41
C ALA A 275 1.36 -11.70 2.99
N VAL A 276 0.65 -10.79 2.30
CA VAL A 276 -0.68 -10.34 2.75
C VAL A 276 -1.71 -11.48 2.72
N LEU A 277 -1.67 -12.34 1.71
CA LEU A 277 -2.54 -13.52 1.62
C LEU A 277 -2.24 -14.56 2.72
N GLU A 278 -0.97 -14.82 2.98
CA GLU A 278 -0.52 -15.72 4.06
C GLU A 278 -0.94 -15.20 5.44
N GLN A 279 -0.82 -13.89 5.66
CA GLN A 279 -1.21 -13.26 6.89
C GLN A 279 -2.74 -13.29 7.08
N LEU A 280 -3.51 -13.03 6.03
CA LEU A 280 -4.97 -13.16 6.07
C LEU A 280 -5.38 -14.61 6.37
N LYS A 281 -4.76 -15.58 5.68
CA LYS A 281 -4.97 -17.01 5.94
C LYS A 281 -4.72 -17.34 7.42
N ALA A 282 -3.60 -16.89 7.99
CA ALA A 282 -3.28 -17.14 9.40
C ALA A 282 -4.34 -16.54 10.34
N VAL A 283 -4.83 -15.34 10.06
CA VAL A 283 -5.90 -14.68 10.83
C VAL A 283 -7.23 -15.43 10.70
N ILE A 284 -7.58 -15.95 9.52
CA ILE A 284 -8.82 -16.71 9.30
C ILE A 284 -8.79 -18.03 10.09
N TYR A 285 -7.63 -18.71 10.15
CA TYR A 285 -7.46 -19.93 10.94
C TYR A 285 -7.29 -19.68 12.45
N GLY A 286 -7.28 -18.42 12.91
CA GLY A 286 -7.05 -18.08 14.33
C GLY A 286 -5.60 -18.28 14.79
N ASN A 287 -4.65 -18.44 13.86
CA ASN A 287 -3.22 -18.65 14.14
C ASN A 287 -2.39 -17.35 14.04
N GLY A 288 -3.02 -16.21 13.78
CA GLY A 288 -2.36 -14.92 13.63
C GLY A 288 -3.24 -13.77 14.10
N GLU A 289 -2.60 -12.69 14.52
CA GLU A 289 -3.30 -11.45 14.88
C GLU A 289 -3.55 -10.57 13.65
N CYS A 290 -4.66 -9.85 13.66
CA CYS A 290 -4.95 -8.86 12.63
C CYS A 290 -3.95 -7.70 12.76
N PRO A 291 -3.17 -7.39 11.71
CA PRO A 291 -2.23 -6.28 11.73
C PRO A 291 -2.92 -4.97 12.06
N HIS A 292 -2.25 -4.07 12.79
CA HIS A 292 -2.85 -2.77 13.12
C HIS A 292 -3.29 -2.00 11.87
N PHE A 293 -2.53 -2.09 10.78
CA PHE A 293 -2.82 -1.47 9.49
C PHE A 293 -3.92 -2.14 8.66
N GLN A 294 -4.53 -3.23 9.16
CA GLN A 294 -5.72 -3.87 8.60
C GLN A 294 -6.92 -3.78 9.54
N LYS A 295 -6.79 -3.09 10.68
CA LYS A 295 -7.93 -2.84 11.58
C LYS A 295 -8.88 -1.83 10.95
N PRO A 296 -10.21 -1.96 11.14
CA PRO A 296 -11.20 -1.05 10.56
C PRO A 296 -10.94 0.43 10.83
N ASN A 297 -10.53 0.80 12.05
CA ASN A 297 -10.24 2.19 12.41
C ASN A 297 -9.07 2.75 11.61
N TYR A 298 -7.99 1.97 11.44
CA TYR A 298 -6.83 2.37 10.64
C TYR A 298 -7.24 2.58 9.18
N LEU A 299 -7.93 1.60 8.58
CA LEU A 299 -8.34 1.66 7.18
C LEU A 299 -9.25 2.86 6.91
N MET A 300 -10.17 3.15 7.84
CA MET A 300 -11.05 4.32 7.77
C MET A 300 -10.29 5.64 7.84
N ALA A 301 -9.38 5.76 8.80
CA ALA A 301 -8.61 6.97 9.02
C ALA A 301 -7.62 7.24 7.87
N LEU A 302 -6.96 6.20 7.35
CA LEU A 302 -6.11 6.31 6.17
C LEU A 302 -6.90 6.70 4.91
N ALA A 303 -8.07 6.08 4.67
CA ALA A 303 -8.93 6.43 3.54
C ALA A 303 -9.36 7.90 3.60
N LYS A 304 -9.77 8.37 4.78
CA LYS A 304 -10.13 9.78 5.03
C LYS A 304 -8.94 10.72 4.82
N LEU A 305 -7.76 10.37 5.33
CA LEU A 305 -6.54 11.17 5.15
C LEU A 305 -6.19 11.29 3.67
N TRP A 306 -6.15 10.17 2.95
CA TRP A 306 -5.85 10.13 1.52
C TRP A 306 -6.83 10.98 0.72
N GLU A 307 -8.14 10.83 0.96
CA GLU A 307 -9.17 11.58 0.23
C GLU A 307 -9.06 13.09 0.47
N ASN A 308 -8.85 13.51 1.72
CA ASN A 308 -8.64 14.93 2.05
C ASN A 308 -7.39 15.51 1.36
N VAL A 309 -6.28 14.78 1.40
CA VAL A 309 -5.03 15.20 0.76
C VAL A 309 -5.20 15.25 -0.76
N TYR A 310 -5.82 14.24 -1.35
CA TYR A 310 -6.10 14.17 -2.78
C TYR A 310 -7.01 15.31 -3.25
N LEU A 311 -8.04 15.68 -2.47
CA LEU A 311 -8.91 16.82 -2.76
C LEU A 311 -8.15 18.15 -2.72
N VAL A 312 -7.24 18.35 -1.76
CA VAL A 312 -6.39 19.54 -1.71
C VAL A 312 -5.47 19.65 -2.94
N LEU A 313 -4.90 18.51 -3.36
CA LEU A 313 -4.03 18.45 -4.54
C LEU A 313 -4.78 18.75 -5.85
N ASN A 314 -6.00 18.23 -6.01
CA ASN A 314 -6.79 18.38 -7.24
C ASN A 314 -7.67 19.64 -7.27
N GLY A 315 -8.10 20.15 -6.12
CA GLY A 315 -8.82 21.43 -6.01
C GLY A 315 -7.97 22.63 -6.43
N SER A 316 -6.64 22.48 -6.48
CA SER A 316 -5.71 23.48 -7.02
C SER A 316 -5.63 23.50 -8.56
N ASN A 317 -6.16 22.47 -9.25
CA ASN A 317 -6.11 22.33 -10.71
C ASN A 317 -7.46 22.66 -11.39
N ALA A 318 -8.44 23.20 -10.66
CA ALA A 318 -9.80 23.43 -11.14
C ALA A 318 -10.07 24.85 -11.70
N ASN A 319 -9.03 25.63 -12.03
CA ASN A 319 -9.17 26.95 -12.66
C ASN A 319 -8.34 27.07 -13.94
#